data_AF-A0A450Z8C4-F1
#
_entry.id   AF-A0A450Z8C4-F1
#
_cell.length_a   1.000
_cell.length_b   1.000
_cell.length_c   1.000
_cell.angle_alpha   90.00
_cell.angle_beta   90.00
_cell.angle_gamma   90.00
#
_symmetry.space_group_name_H-M   'P 1'
#
loop_
_entity.id
_entity.type
_entity.pdbx_description
1 polymer ?
#
loop_
_entity_poly.entity_id
_entity_poly.type
_entity_poly.pdbx_seq_one_letter_code
_entity_poly.pdbx_strand_id
1 'polypeptide(L)' 'MIEPHARRLALGLIREAIDAGASYKKACEVLDVNERTVRRWRRQLRATD' A
#
# COMPACT_ATOMS: atom_id res chain seq x y z
N MET A 1 -13.05 -4.50 -7.10
CA MET A 1 -11.98 -3.54 -7.46
C MET A 1 -11.86 -2.56 -6.29
N ILE A 2 -10.68 -2.34 -5.71
CA ILE A 2 -10.53 -1.40 -4.57
C ILE A 2 -10.65 0.04 -5.09
N GLU A 3 -11.51 0.84 -4.48
CA GLU A 3 -11.73 2.27 -4.74
C GLU A 3 -10.41 3.07 -4.68
N PRO A 4 -10.16 4.05 -5.58
CA PRO A 4 -8.92 4.84 -5.57
C PRO A 4 -8.59 5.51 -4.23
N HIS A 5 -9.61 5.95 -3.49
CA HIS A 5 -9.44 6.49 -2.14
C HIS A 5 -8.92 5.42 -1.16
N ALA A 6 -9.53 4.23 -1.17
CA ALA A 6 -9.10 3.11 -0.33
C ALA A 6 -7.65 2.66 -0.65
N ARG A 7 -7.20 2.77 -1.90
CA ARG A 7 -5.79 2.50 -2.26
C ARG A 7 -4.82 3.48 -1.59
N ARG A 8 -5.16 4.77 -1.55
CA ARG A 8 -4.35 5.80 -0.89
C ARG A 8 -4.28 5.56 0.61
N LEU A 9 -5.40 5.25 1.24
CA LEU A 9 -5.45 4.89 2.65
C LEU A 9 -4.57 3.66 2.95
N ALA A 10 -4.73 2.58 2.17
CA ALA A 10 -3.91 1.37 2.33
C ALA A 10 -2.42 1.65 2.19
N LEU A 11 -2.02 2.51 1.25
CA LEU A 11 -0.62 2.91 1.09
C LEU A 11 -0.08 3.72 2.28
N GLY A 12 -0.92 4.55 2.88
CA GLY A 12 -0.62 5.26 4.12
C GLY A 12 -0.40 4.32 5.29
N LEU A 13 -1.33 3.38 5.52
CA LEU A 13 -1.24 2.38 6.59
C LEU A 13 -0.01 1.47 6.44
N ILE A 14 0.33 1.07 5.20
CA ILE A 14 1.56 0.31 4.94
C ILE A 14 2.79 1.10 5.35
N ARG A 15 2.82 2.41 5.05
CA ARG A 15 3.95 3.26 5.42
C ARG A 15 4.06 3.42 6.93
N GLU A 16 2.95 3.70 7.61
CA GLU A 16 2.91 3.81 9.07
C GLU A 16 3.40 2.53 9.75
N ALA A 17 2.98 1.36 9.27
CA ALA A 17 3.45 0.09 9.80
C ALA A 17 4.97 -0.09 9.63
N ILE A 18 5.53 0.32 8.49
CA ILE A 18 6.98 0.26 8.23
C ILE A 18 7.73 1.23 9.12
N ASP A 19 7.22 2.45 9.28
CA ASP A 19 7.80 3.47 10.14
C ASP A 19 7.78 3.02 11.63
N ALA A 20 6.79 2.20 12.01
CA ALA A 20 6.71 1.52 13.30
C ALA A 20 7.63 0.28 13.42
N GLY A 21 8.40 -0.06 12.39
CA GLY A 21 9.37 -1.15 12.37
C GLY A 21 8.88 -2.47 11.77
N ALA A 22 7.66 -2.52 11.21
CA ALA A 22 7.20 -3.71 10.50
C ALA A 22 7.94 -3.89 9.17
N SER A 23 8.15 -5.15 8.77
CA SER A 23 8.65 -5.42 7.41
C SER A 23 7.58 -5.09 6.37
N TYR A 24 8.00 -4.65 5.18
CA TYR A 24 7.08 -4.37 4.06
C TYR A 24 6.14 -5.55 3.75
N LYS A 25 6.70 -6.78 3.77
CA LYS A 25 5.95 -8.01 3.56
C LYS A 25 4.86 -8.17 4.63
N LYS A 26 5.21 -8.00 5.91
CA LYS A 26 4.26 -8.14 7.03
C LYS A 26 3.18 -7.06 6.98
N ALA A 27 3.53 -5.83 6.66
CA ALA A 27 2.57 -4.74 6.49
C ALA A 27 1.56 -5.02 5.37
N CYS A 28 2.01 -5.61 4.25
CA CYS A 28 1.14 -6.02 3.16
C CYS A 28 0.25 -7.21 3.55
N GLU A 29 0.79 -8.21 4.26
CA GLU A 29 0.04 -9.38 4.76
C GLU A 29 -1.09 -8.99 5.72
N VAL A 30 -0.83 -8.06 6.65
CA VAL A 30 -1.84 -7.62 7.65
C VAL A 30 -3.04 -6.94 7.00
N LEU A 31 -2.82 -6.23 5.88
CA LEU A 31 -3.89 -5.57 5.12
C LEU A 31 -4.49 -6.47 4.03
N ASP A 32 -4.13 -7.75 4.01
CA ASP A 32 -4.52 -8.74 3.01
C ASP A 32 -4.37 -8.23 1.56
N VAL A 33 -3.24 -7.57 1.30
CA VAL A 33 -2.94 -7.01 -0.01
C VAL A 33 -1.62 -7.56 -0.54
N ASN A 34 -1.62 -8.00 -1.79
CA ASN A 34 -0.40 -8.50 -2.41
C ASN A 34 0.59 -7.35 -2.66
N GLU A 35 1.88 -7.56 -2.35
CA GLU A 35 2.96 -6.61 -2.63
C GLU A 35 2.95 -6.10 -4.08
N ARG A 36 2.68 -6.98 -5.06
CA ARG A 36 2.60 -6.59 -6.48
C ARG A 36 1.49 -5.58 -6.74
N THR A 37 0.35 -5.75 -6.06
CA THR A 37 -0.79 -4.82 -6.13
C THR A 37 -0.43 -3.47 -5.56
N VAL A 38 0.24 -3.44 -4.39
CA VAL A 38 0.71 -2.21 -3.75
C VAL A 38 1.73 -1.48 -4.63
N ARG A 39 2.70 -2.20 -5.20
CA ARG A 39 3.67 -1.63 -6.15
C ARG A 39 2.99 -1.04 -7.38
N ARG A 40 1.98 -1.72 -7.93
CA ARG A 40 1.20 -1.21 -9.06
C ARG A 40 0.46 0.08 -8.69
N TRP A 41 -0.18 0.14 -7.53
CA TRP A 41 -0.88 1.35 -7.08
C TRP A 41 0.07 2.53 -6.91
N ARG A 42 1.28 2.31 -6.35
CA ARG A 42 2.31 3.36 -6.28
C ARG A 42 2.69 3.90 -7.66
N ARG A 43 2.81 3.04 -8.67
CA ARG A 43 3.08 3.48 -10.06
C ARG A 43 1.92 4.27 -10.65
N GLN A 44 0.68 3.85 -10.40
CA GLN A 44 -0.51 4.54 -10.91
C GLN A 44 -0.64 5.96 -10.31
N LEU A 45 -0.36 6.12 -9.02
CA LEU A 45 -0.36 7.43 -8.36
C LEU A 45 0.70 8.35 -8.96
N ARG A 46 1.94 7.88 -9.14
CA ARG A 46 3.03 8.66 -9.76
C ARG A 46 2.79 9.06 -11.22
N ALA A 47 1.88 8.39 -11.93
CA ALA A 47 1.52 8.73 -13.30
C ALA A 47 0.32 9.68 -13.39
N THR A 48 -0.33 9.96 -12.25
CA THR A 48 -1.51 10.82 -12.14
C THR A 48 -1.21 12.15 -11.44
N ASP A 49 -0.08 12.23 -10.71
CA ASP A 49 0.60 13.49 -10.32
C ASP A 49 1.49 13.99 -11.48
#